data_AF-A0A0J6FPT4-F1
#
_entry.id   AF-A0A0J6FPT4-F1
#
_cell.length_a   1.000
_cell.length_b   1.000
_cell.length_c   1.000
_cell.angle_alpha   90.00
_cell.angle_beta   90.00
_cell.angle_gamma   90.00
#
_symmetry.space_group_name_H-M   'P 1'
#
loop_
_entity.id
_entity.type
_entity.pdbx_description
1 polymer ?
#
loop_
_entity_poly.entity_id
_entity_poly.type
_entity_poly.pdbx_seq_one_letter_code
_entity_poly.pdbx_strand_id
1 'polypeptide(L)'
;MTTCQKGISPVGWYVGTYVIRFIELDAVGNDDPQEEFLVWENTIIVSAPDFDEAYRKVVAVAETTTGPYKGGPDGVPVQWVFEGVTELMPIYESLEDWSEIMYEEQESMRLDALRQRVMSLEALKDQLDA
;
A
#
# COMPACT_ATOMS: atom_id res chain seq x y z
N MET A 1 25.03 -14.47 -14.43
CA MET A 1 24.23 -13.99 -13.27
C MET A 1 24.14 -12.49 -13.44
N THR A 2 22.99 -12.00 -13.93
CA THR A 2 22.76 -10.56 -14.13
C THR A 2 22.67 -9.93 -12.75
N THR A 3 23.63 -9.07 -12.42
CA THR A 3 23.65 -8.31 -11.17
C THR A 3 22.41 -7.44 -11.14
N CYS A 4 21.46 -7.74 -10.25
CA CYS A 4 20.26 -6.91 -10.10
C CYS A 4 20.67 -5.57 -9.48
N GLN A 5 20.55 -4.49 -10.25
CA GLN A 5 20.78 -3.14 -9.74
C GLN A 5 19.61 -2.77 -8.83
N LYS A 6 19.90 -2.48 -7.56
CA LYS A 6 18.87 -2.11 -6.57
C LYS A 6 18.01 -0.96 -7.11
N GLY A 7 16.69 -1.12 -7.05
CA GLY A 7 15.72 -0.12 -7.47
C GLY A 7 15.33 -0.16 -8.96
N ILE A 8 15.90 -1.05 -9.76
CA ILE A 8 15.51 -1.20 -11.18
C ILE A 8 14.79 -2.54 -11.38
N SER A 9 13.56 -2.47 -11.89
CA SER A 9 12.83 -3.67 -12.29
C SER A 9 13.35 -4.19 -13.65
N PRO A 10 13.81 -5.46 -13.74
CA PRO A 10 14.16 -6.09 -15.02
C PRO A 10 12.94 -6.39 -15.91
N VAL A 11 11.71 -6.33 -15.35
CA VAL A 11 10.46 -6.61 -16.07
C VAL A 11 9.57 -5.37 -16.23
N GLY A 12 10.04 -4.20 -15.78
CA GLY A 12 9.33 -2.92 -15.92
C GLY A 12 8.07 -2.82 -15.06
N TRP A 13 8.02 -3.52 -13.93
CA TRP A 13 6.92 -3.48 -12.96
C TRP A 13 7.43 -3.16 -11.57
N TYR A 14 6.63 -2.39 -10.84
CA TYR A 14 6.90 -1.98 -9.47
C TYR A 14 5.63 -2.20 -8.64
N VAL A 15 5.82 -2.50 -7.37
CA VAL A 15 4.77 -2.50 -6.35
C VAL A 15 4.97 -1.28 -5.46
N GLY A 16 3.91 -0.52 -5.23
CA GLY A 16 3.95 0.69 -4.44
C GLY A 16 2.81 0.73 -3.43
N THR A 17 3.11 1.18 -2.23
CA THR A 17 2.15 1.34 -1.14
C THR A 17 1.99 2.81 -0.82
N TYR A 18 0.75 3.28 -0.72
CA TYR A 18 0.42 4.65 -0.38
C TYR A 18 -0.64 4.75 0.70
N VAL A 19 -0.58 5.83 1.47
CA VAL A 19 -1.47 6.07 2.61
C VAL A 19 -2.42 7.22 2.30
N ILE A 20 -3.69 7.01 2.61
CA ILE A 20 -4.73 8.04 2.60
C ILE A 20 -5.44 8.07 3.96
N ARG A 21 -5.83 9.25 4.42
CA ARG A 21 -6.64 9.43 5.64
C ARG A 21 -8.00 10.03 5.33
N PHE A 22 -9.00 9.68 6.10
CA PHE A 22 -10.36 10.20 5.95
C PHE A 22 -10.58 11.46 6.78
N ILE A 23 -11.25 12.45 6.19
CA ILE A 23 -11.68 13.68 6.89
C ILE A 23 -13.13 14.04 6.54
N GLU A 24 -13.79 14.71 7.49
CA GLU A 24 -14.96 15.53 7.21
C GLU A 24 -14.48 16.96 6.91
N LEU A 25 -14.87 17.52 5.76
CA LEU A 25 -14.31 18.78 5.27
C LEU A 25 -14.57 19.97 6.21
N ASP A 26 -15.68 19.92 6.94
CA ASP A 26 -16.12 20.97 7.86
C ASP A 26 -15.67 20.75 9.32
N ALA A 27 -14.96 19.65 9.61
CA ALA A 27 -14.46 19.36 10.95
C ALA A 27 -13.22 20.21 11.32
N VAL A 28 -13.11 20.55 12.61
CA VAL A 28 -11.92 21.19 13.17
C VAL A 28 -10.89 20.13 13.54
N GLY A 29 -9.60 20.43 13.39
CA GLY A 29 -8.52 19.51 13.76
C GLY A 29 -8.02 18.63 12.61
N ASN A 30 -8.51 18.84 11.38
CA ASN A 30 -8.08 18.09 10.20
C ASN A 30 -6.56 18.16 9.91
N ASP A 31 -5.83 19.11 10.49
CA ASP A 31 -4.37 19.24 10.37
C ASP A 31 -3.64 19.21 11.73
N ASP A 32 -4.33 18.79 12.80
CA ASP A 32 -3.70 18.63 14.11
C ASP A 32 -2.90 17.30 14.16
N PRO A 33 -1.58 17.35 14.42
CA PRO A 33 -0.74 16.16 14.47
C PRO A 33 -1.00 15.24 15.67
N GLN A 34 -1.89 15.61 16.60
CA GLN A 34 -2.29 14.76 17.74
C GLN A 34 -3.66 14.10 17.55
N GLU A 35 -4.39 14.40 16.48
CA GLU A 35 -5.68 13.78 16.18
C GLU A 35 -5.52 12.37 15.59
N GLU A 36 -6.54 11.54 15.80
CA GLU A 36 -6.62 10.18 15.24
C GLU A 36 -7.51 10.18 13.99
N PHE A 37 -7.09 9.45 12.96
CA PHE A 37 -7.80 9.37 11.69
C PHE A 37 -8.10 7.93 11.31
N LEU A 38 -9.21 7.72 10.59
CA LEU A 38 -9.37 6.51 9.80
C LEU A 38 -8.38 6.56 8.62
N VAL A 39 -7.60 5.51 8.46
CA VAL A 39 -6.52 5.43 7.47
C VAL A 39 -6.70 4.19 6.61
N TRP A 40 -6.49 4.34 5.31
CA TRP A 40 -6.28 3.22 4.40
C TRP A 40 -4.85 3.26 3.87
N GLU A 41 -4.20 2.10 3.92
CA GLU A 41 -2.94 1.83 3.24
C GLU A 41 -3.25 0.94 2.03
N ASN A 42 -2.88 1.41 0.85
CA ASN A 42 -3.23 0.77 -0.42
C ASN A 42 -1.95 0.35 -1.14
N THR A 43 -1.85 -0.93 -1.48
CA THR A 43 -0.74 -1.48 -2.27
C THR A 43 -1.20 -1.76 -3.69
N ILE A 44 -0.47 -1.24 -4.68
CA ILE A 44 -0.78 -1.37 -6.10
C ILE A 44 0.44 -1.79 -6.90
N ILE A 45 0.21 -2.35 -8.09
CA ILE A 45 1.26 -2.53 -9.09
C ILE A 45 1.19 -1.44 -10.17
N VAL A 46 2.35 -0.98 -10.62
CA VAL A 46 2.49 -0.02 -11.72
C VAL A 46 3.57 -0.49 -12.70
N SER A 47 3.29 -0.42 -13.99
CA SER A 47 4.32 -0.61 -15.01
C SER A 47 5.05 0.71 -15.24
N ALA A 48 6.37 0.70 -15.20
CA ALA A 48 7.20 1.88 -15.40
C ALA A 48 8.58 1.52 -15.96
N PRO A 49 9.21 2.41 -16.74
CA PRO A 49 10.57 2.23 -17.25
C PRO A 49 11.64 2.33 -16.15
N ASP A 50 11.34 3.05 -15.07
CA ASP A 50 12.27 3.32 -13.97
C ASP A 50 11.50 3.61 -12.66
N PHE A 51 12.26 3.70 -11.57
CA PHE A 51 11.74 3.93 -10.22
C PHE A 51 11.03 5.28 -10.07
N ASP A 52 11.52 6.33 -10.72
CA ASP A 52 10.97 7.69 -10.62
C ASP A 52 9.59 7.79 -11.30
N GLU A 53 9.45 7.18 -12.48
CA GLU A 53 8.16 7.06 -13.16
C GLU A 53 7.21 6.15 -12.38
N ALA A 54 7.71 5.09 -11.74
CA ALA A 54 6.89 4.25 -10.87
C ALA A 54 6.31 5.06 -9.70
N TYR A 55 7.14 5.82 -8.99
CA TYR A 55 6.71 6.71 -7.92
C TYR A 55 5.64 7.70 -8.40
N ARG A 56 5.89 8.38 -9.52
CA ARG A 56 4.92 9.33 -10.09
C ARG A 56 3.58 8.69 -10.43
N LYS A 57 3.59 7.44 -10.91
CA LYS A 57 2.35 6.69 -11.18
C LYS A 57 1.60 6.32 -9.90
N VAL A 58 2.30 5.93 -8.83
CA VAL A 58 1.66 5.63 -7.55
C VAL A 58 0.99 6.89 -6.98
N VAL A 59 1.69 8.02 -6.97
CA VAL A 59 1.12 9.32 -6.57
C VAL A 59 -0.10 9.67 -7.41
N ALA A 60 -0.01 9.57 -8.74
CA ALA A 60 -1.12 9.89 -9.61
C ALA A 60 -2.36 9.01 -9.34
N VAL A 61 -2.18 7.70 -9.06
CA VAL A 61 -3.29 6.83 -8.68
C VAL A 61 -3.92 7.30 -7.37
N ALA A 62 -3.13 7.58 -6.34
CA ALA A 62 -3.63 8.08 -5.05
C ALA A 62 -4.40 9.41 -5.18
N GLU A 63 -3.90 10.34 -5.99
CA GLU A 63 -4.57 11.62 -6.24
C GLU A 63 -5.90 11.46 -6.99
N THR A 64 -6.02 10.47 -7.87
CA THR A 64 -7.29 10.21 -8.60
C THR A 64 -8.39 9.62 -7.72
N THR A 65 -8.05 9.03 -6.57
CA THR A 65 -9.01 8.38 -5.66
C THR A 65 -9.39 9.25 -4.46
N THR A 66 -8.84 10.48 -4.36
CA THR A 66 -8.93 11.35 -3.18
C THR A 66 -9.81 12.60 -3.39
N GLY A 67 -10.66 12.59 -4.42
CA GLY A 67 -11.63 13.65 -4.64
C GLY A 67 -12.72 13.72 -3.55
N PRO A 68 -13.21 14.93 -3.19
CA PRO A 68 -14.26 15.06 -2.18
C PRO A 68 -15.61 14.51 -2.67
N TYR A 69 -16.41 13.97 -1.75
CA TYR A 69 -17.73 13.42 -2.03
C TYR A 69 -18.70 13.60 -0.87
N LYS A 70 -19.94 13.13 -1.05
CA LYS A 70 -21.00 13.16 -0.04
C LYS A 70 -21.12 11.78 0.61
N GLY A 71 -20.66 11.67 1.85
CA GLY A 71 -20.59 10.43 2.61
C GLY A 71 -21.81 10.20 3.51
N GLY A 72 -22.16 8.93 3.69
CA GLY A 72 -23.21 8.49 4.59
C GLY A 72 -24.64 8.88 4.17
N PRO A 73 -25.67 8.45 4.93
CA PRO A 73 -27.07 8.78 4.66
C PRO A 73 -27.38 10.28 4.71
N ASP A 74 -26.62 11.03 5.50
CA ASP A 74 -26.83 12.47 5.72
C ASP A 74 -26.09 13.36 4.70
N GLY A 75 -25.28 12.78 3.80
CA GLY A 75 -24.57 13.52 2.77
C GLY A 75 -23.53 14.50 3.32
N VAL A 76 -22.77 14.09 4.33
CA VAL A 76 -21.69 14.88 4.92
C VAL A 76 -20.60 15.10 3.86
N PRO A 77 -20.09 16.33 3.65
CA PRO A 77 -18.95 16.57 2.76
C PRO A 77 -17.69 15.95 3.37
N VAL A 78 -17.13 14.96 2.69
CA VAL A 78 -15.97 14.18 3.17
C VAL A 78 -14.92 14.05 2.07
N GLN A 79 -13.71 13.70 2.47
CA GLN A 79 -12.60 13.52 1.55
C GLN A 79 -11.60 12.50 2.10
N TRP A 80 -10.99 11.73 1.20
CA TRP A 80 -9.74 11.05 1.49
C TRP A 80 -8.58 11.98 1.14
N VAL A 81 -7.64 12.18 2.04
CA VAL A 81 -6.45 13.01 1.83
C VAL A 81 -5.26 12.09 1.61
N PHE A 82 -4.49 12.34 0.56
CA PHE A 82 -3.25 11.63 0.27
C PHE A 82 -2.12 12.13 1.16
N GLU A 83 -1.52 11.21 1.93
CA GLU A 83 -0.43 11.53 2.87
C GLU A 83 0.96 11.23 2.28
N GLY A 84 1.06 10.22 1.42
CA GLY A 84 2.33 9.89 0.78
C GLY A 84 2.45 8.42 0.37
N VAL A 85 3.56 8.13 -0.30
CA VAL A 85 4.00 6.77 -0.63
C VAL A 85 4.88 6.27 0.52
N THR A 86 4.52 5.14 1.12
CA THR A 86 5.26 4.52 2.23
C THR A 86 6.26 3.48 1.73
N GLU A 87 5.99 2.85 0.59
CA GLU A 87 6.84 1.80 0.02
C GLU A 87 6.83 1.85 -1.51
N LEU A 88 7.99 1.54 -2.11
CA LEU A 88 8.11 1.32 -3.55
C LEU A 88 9.22 0.32 -3.84
N MET A 89 8.87 -0.80 -4.47
CA MET A 89 9.80 -1.89 -4.77
C MET A 89 9.72 -2.32 -6.24
N PRO A 90 10.86 -2.59 -6.90
CA PRO A 90 10.86 -3.25 -8.20
C PRO A 90 10.43 -4.70 -8.09
N ILE A 91 9.62 -5.17 -9.04
CA ILE A 91 9.33 -6.59 -9.25
C ILE A 91 10.44 -7.17 -10.12
N TYR A 92 11.00 -8.31 -9.73
CA TYR A 92 12.20 -8.88 -10.36
C TYR A 92 11.92 -10.00 -11.36
N GLU A 93 10.70 -10.52 -11.37
CA GLU A 93 10.28 -11.58 -12.29
C GLU A 93 8.95 -11.27 -12.96
N SER A 94 8.71 -11.93 -14.09
CA SER A 94 7.47 -11.74 -14.86
C SER A 94 6.27 -12.09 -14.01
N LEU A 95 5.18 -11.34 -14.14
CA LEU A 95 3.92 -11.64 -13.44
C LEU A 95 3.23 -12.86 -14.07
N GLU A 96 3.26 -13.97 -13.37
CA GLU A 96 2.65 -15.25 -13.71
C GLU A 96 2.26 -16.00 -12.43
N ASP A 97 1.74 -17.23 -12.59
CA ASP A 97 1.52 -18.10 -11.44
C ASP A 97 2.84 -18.33 -10.70
N TRP A 98 2.81 -18.25 -9.38
CA TRP A 98 3.97 -18.33 -8.47
C TRP A 98 4.91 -17.13 -8.41
N SER A 99 4.66 -16.04 -9.14
CA SER A 99 5.55 -14.88 -9.09
C SER A 99 5.56 -14.19 -7.72
N GLU A 100 6.75 -14.03 -7.16
CA GLU A 100 7.07 -13.16 -6.04
C GLU A 100 7.00 -11.70 -6.47
N ILE A 101 6.07 -10.97 -5.85
CA ILE A 101 5.85 -9.55 -6.11
C ILE A 101 6.48 -8.64 -5.05
N MET A 102 6.72 -9.16 -3.85
CA MET A 102 7.28 -8.45 -2.69
C MET A 102 8.05 -9.42 -1.81
N TYR A 103 9.11 -8.92 -1.18
CA TYR A 103 9.82 -9.61 -0.10
C TYR A 103 10.30 -8.59 0.92
N GLU A 104 10.42 -9.01 2.18
CA GLU A 104 10.97 -8.16 3.24
C GLU A 104 11.97 -8.97 4.08
N GLU A 105 13.17 -8.41 4.26
CA GLU A 105 14.12 -8.95 5.24
C GLU A 105 13.67 -8.53 6.64
N GLN A 106 13.39 -9.51 7.50
CA GLN A 106 12.96 -9.30 8.87
C GLN A 106 14.13 -9.49 9.83
N GLU A 107 14.10 -8.81 10.98
CA GLU A 107 15.10 -9.04 12.04
C GLU A 107 15.10 -10.51 12.51
N SER A 108 16.27 -10.98 12.99
CA SER A 108 16.39 -12.35 13.49
C SER A 108 15.42 -12.61 14.64
N MET A 109 14.61 -13.67 14.53
CA MET A 109 13.62 -14.03 15.55
C MET A 109 13.76 -15.47 16.00
N ARG A 110 13.25 -15.76 17.20
CA ARG A 110 13.19 -17.12 17.72
C ARG A 110 12.20 -17.95 16.91
N LEU A 111 12.49 -19.25 16.76
CA LEU A 111 11.67 -20.17 15.98
C LEU A 111 10.23 -20.31 16.50
N ASP A 112 10.01 -20.24 17.82
CA ASP A 112 8.67 -20.28 18.40
C ASP A 112 7.85 -19.03 18.04
N ALA A 113 8.45 -17.85 18.11
CA ALA A 113 7.83 -16.60 17.65
C ALA A 113 7.53 -16.64 16.14
N LEU A 114 8.46 -17.16 15.32
CA LEU A 114 8.23 -17.35 13.88
C LEU A 114 7.02 -18.26 13.62
N ARG A 115 6.94 -19.39 14.32
CA ARG A 115 5.84 -20.36 14.14
C ARG A 115 4.49 -19.84 14.60
N GLN A 116 4.44 -18.88 15.52
CA GLN A 116 3.21 -18.19 15.91
C GLN A 116 2.67 -17.26 14.82
N ARG A 117 3.51 -16.81 13.88
CA ARG A 117 3.08 -15.98 12.73
C ARG A 117 2.45 -16.80 11.59
N VAL A 118 2.64 -18.12 11.59
CA VAL A 118 2.17 -18.99 10.51
C VAL A 118 0.71 -19.34 10.72
N MET A 119 -0.12 -19.08 9.70
CA MET A 119 -1.56 -19.36 9.74
C MET A 119 -1.88 -20.69 9.06
N SER A 120 -2.91 -21.39 9.57
CA SER A 120 -3.52 -22.50 8.84
C SER A 120 -4.47 -21.98 7.75
N LEU A 121 -4.85 -22.85 6.81
CA LEU A 121 -5.82 -22.51 5.79
C LEU A 121 -7.17 -22.10 6.39
N GLU A 122 -7.60 -22.80 7.45
CA GLU A 122 -8.84 -22.50 8.17
C GLU A 122 -8.78 -21.11 8.80
N ALA A 123 -7.69 -20.80 9.50
CA ALA A 123 -7.50 -19.48 10.10
C ALA A 123 -7.48 -18.35 9.05
N LEU A 124 -6.91 -18.59 7.87
CA LEU A 124 -6.93 -17.63 6.76
C LEU A 124 -8.34 -17.44 6.18
N LYS A 125 -9.16 -18.49 6.13
CA LYS A 125 -10.55 -18.40 5.69
C LYS A 125 -11.42 -17.64 6.68
N ASP A 126 -11.25 -17.91 7.97
CA ASP A 126 -11.99 -17.21 9.03
C ASP A 126 -11.76 -15.69 8.99
N GLN A 127 -10.57 -15.24 8.55
CA GLN A 127 -10.28 -13.81 8.36
C GLN A 127 -10.99 -13.17 7.16
N LEU A 128 -11.36 -13.93 6.13
CA LEU A 128 -12.07 -13.40 4.97
C LEU A 128 -13.57 -13.18 5.26
N ASP A 129 -14.11 -13.92 6.23
CA ASP A 129 -15.52 -13.88 6.64
C ASP A 129 -15.77 -12.92 7.83
N ALA A 130 -14.72 -12.32 8.39
CA ALA A 130 -14.74 -11.41 9.53
C ALA A 130 -14.92 -9.94 9.10
#